data_AF-A0A3Q7I7Z3-F1
#
_entry.id   AF-A0A3Q7I7Z3-F1
#
_cell.length_a   1.000
_cell.length_b   1.000
_cell.length_c   1.000
_cell.angle_alpha   90.00
_cell.angle_beta   90.00
_cell.angle_gamma   90.00
#
_symmetry.space_group_name_H-M   'P 1'
#
loop_
_entity.id
_entity.type
_entity.pdbx_description
1 polymer ?
#
loop_
_entity_poly.entity_id
_entity_poly.type
_entity_poly.pdbx_seq_one_letter_code
_entity_poly.pdbx_strand_id
1 'polypeptide(L)'
;MTLSFVNIFFLLVLLIAPLDLSFAKKCVFSQKYEVHVINKLPANSPKLRLHCASKDTEIGDQILPINGDLNWSFCESFLDTTLYFCHFWWGPKDKSFDVFDDPTYCVKNGKNPNVLKYCKWEVREDGFYLEQYNARTSTYYMEKLEQW
;
A
#
# COMPACT_ATOMS: atom_id res chain seq x y z
N MET A 1 -20.33 54.13 7.22
CA MET A 1 -20.42 52.90 8.02
C MET A 1 -20.65 51.69 7.12
N THR A 2 -19.65 51.28 6.31
CA THR A 2 -19.83 50.14 5.36
C THR A 2 -18.61 49.21 5.27
N LEU A 3 -17.56 49.45 6.06
CA LEU A 3 -16.34 48.61 6.09
C LEU A 3 -16.41 47.40 7.03
N SER A 4 -17.50 47.25 7.81
CA SER A 4 -17.62 46.18 8.80
C SER A 4 -18.09 44.86 8.18
N PHE A 5 -19.08 44.91 7.28
CA PHE A 5 -19.74 43.69 6.77
C PHE A 5 -18.89 42.89 5.78
N VAL A 6 -18.11 43.57 4.93
CA VAL A 6 -17.24 42.89 3.94
C VAL A 6 -16.13 42.12 4.64
N ASN A 7 -15.47 42.72 5.64
CA ASN A 7 -14.41 42.07 6.41
C ASN A 7 -14.94 40.92 7.28
N ILE A 8 -16.13 41.08 7.86
CA ILE A 8 -16.79 39.99 8.63
C ILE A 8 -17.16 38.82 7.72
N PHE A 9 -17.65 39.09 6.50
CA PHE A 9 -17.98 38.05 5.53
C PHE A 9 -16.73 37.25 5.11
N PHE A 10 -15.60 37.93 4.84
CA PHE A 10 -14.33 37.27 4.53
C PHE A 10 -13.80 36.40 5.70
N LEU A 11 -13.94 36.87 6.95
CA LEU A 11 -13.54 36.11 8.14
C LEU A 11 -14.41 34.86 8.35
N LEU A 12 -15.71 34.95 8.06
CA LEU A 12 -16.63 33.81 8.15
C LEU A 12 -16.34 32.78 7.04
N VAL A 13 -16.03 33.20 5.81
CA VAL A 13 -15.68 32.29 4.70
C VAL A 13 -14.42 31.45 5.01
N LEU A 14 -13.45 32.01 5.73
CA LEU A 14 -12.23 31.28 6.19
C LEU A 14 -12.52 30.22 7.26
N LEU A 15 -13.58 30.39 8.07
CA LEU A 15 -13.99 29.43 9.11
C LEU A 15 -14.81 28.25 8.55
N ILE A 16 -15.44 28.41 7.38
CA ILE A 16 -16.33 27.42 6.77
C ILE A 16 -15.64 26.65 5.64
N ALA A 17 -14.54 27.18 5.09
CA ALA A 17 -13.72 26.43 4.14
C ALA A 17 -13.08 25.25 4.88
N PRO A 18 -13.40 23.98 4.54
CA PRO A 18 -12.62 22.88 5.06
C PRO A 18 -11.17 23.11 4.63
N LEU A 19 -10.25 23.22 5.59
CA LEU A 19 -8.84 22.95 5.31
C LEU A 19 -8.77 21.48 4.92
N ASP A 20 -9.02 21.20 3.64
CA ASP A 20 -8.71 19.93 3.06
C ASP A 20 -7.18 19.88 2.96
N LEU A 21 -6.54 19.53 4.08
CA LEU A 21 -5.10 19.29 4.17
C LEU A 21 -4.76 17.94 3.55
N SER A 22 -5.48 17.53 2.50
CA SER A 22 -5.01 16.53 1.56
C SER A 22 -3.91 17.15 0.71
N PHE A 23 -2.78 17.47 1.34
CA PHE A 23 -1.51 17.44 0.63
C PHE A 23 -1.33 15.98 0.18
N ALA A 24 -1.85 15.65 -1.00
CA ALA A 24 -1.37 14.50 -1.73
C ALA A 24 0.15 14.67 -1.78
N LYS A 25 0.88 13.90 -0.96
CA LYS A 25 2.33 14.01 -0.81
C LYS A 25 2.93 13.79 -2.20
N LYS A 26 3.23 14.87 -2.90
CA LYS A 26 3.89 14.81 -4.20
C LYS A 26 5.35 14.43 -3.93
N CYS A 27 5.79 13.33 -4.52
CA CYS A 27 7.18 12.92 -4.47
C CYS A 27 8.00 13.82 -5.41
N VAL A 28 8.41 14.99 -4.93
CA VAL A 28 9.12 16.00 -5.75
C VAL A 28 10.59 15.63 -5.93
N PHE A 29 11.22 15.09 -4.88
CA PHE A 29 12.65 14.71 -4.86
C PHE A 29 12.87 13.23 -4.60
N SER A 30 11.81 12.43 -4.74
CA SER A 30 11.77 11.02 -4.34
C SER A 30 10.95 10.22 -5.35
N GLN A 31 11.14 8.91 -5.36
CA GLN A 31 10.38 8.03 -6.23
C GLN A 31 9.05 7.66 -5.57
N LYS A 32 7.94 7.75 -6.29
CA LYS A 32 6.67 7.19 -5.81
C LYS A 32 6.70 5.67 -5.97
N TYR A 33 6.39 4.95 -4.90
CA TYR A 33 6.13 3.51 -4.91
C TYR A 33 4.68 3.22 -4.52
N GLU A 34 4.17 2.09 -4.98
CA GLU A 34 2.85 1.58 -4.64
C GLU A 34 2.94 0.13 -4.19
N VAL A 35 2.18 -0.25 -3.17
CA VAL A 35 2.04 -1.65 -2.74
C VAL A 35 0.60 -2.03 -2.91
N HIS A 36 0.35 -3.19 -3.51
CA HIS A 36 -0.97 -3.78 -3.68
C HIS A 36 -1.00 -5.12 -2.97
N VAL A 37 -2.07 -5.37 -2.23
CA VAL A 37 -2.32 -6.64 -1.56
C VAL A 37 -3.72 -7.08 -1.96
N ILE A 38 -3.78 -8.12 -2.79
CA ILE A 38 -5.01 -8.56 -3.44
C ILE A 38 -5.46 -9.89 -2.84
N ASN A 39 -6.72 -9.94 -2.40
CA ASN A 39 -7.32 -11.18 -1.92
C ASN A 39 -7.73 -12.08 -3.11
N LYS A 40 -7.02 -13.18 -3.33
CA LYS A 40 -7.30 -14.20 -4.37
C LYS A 40 -7.75 -15.53 -3.77
N LEU A 41 -8.28 -15.53 -2.55
CA LEU A 41 -8.89 -16.70 -1.95
C LEU A 41 -10.16 -17.12 -2.72
N PRO A 42 -10.58 -18.40 -2.67
CA PRO A 42 -11.79 -18.85 -3.35
C PRO A 42 -13.05 -18.21 -2.80
N ALA A 43 -14.09 -18.24 -3.63
CA ALA A 43 -15.43 -17.84 -3.23
C ALA A 43 -15.87 -18.64 -1.98
N ASN A 44 -16.58 -17.99 -1.07
CA ASN A 44 -17.05 -18.53 0.21
C ASN A 44 -15.96 -18.84 1.24
N SER A 45 -14.72 -18.40 1.03
CA SER A 45 -13.68 -18.43 2.06
C SER A 45 -14.05 -17.57 3.28
N PRO A 46 -13.56 -17.91 4.49
CA PRO A 46 -13.55 -16.96 5.60
C PRO A 46 -12.95 -15.62 5.18
N LYS A 47 -13.42 -14.53 5.79
CA LYS A 47 -12.94 -13.18 5.48
C LYS A 47 -11.45 -13.07 5.76
N LEU A 48 -10.69 -12.53 4.79
CA LEU A 48 -9.29 -12.17 5.00
C LEU A 48 -9.26 -10.84 5.75
N ARG A 49 -8.68 -10.86 6.94
CA ARG A 49 -8.33 -9.64 7.66
C ARG A 49 -6.82 -9.42 7.53
N LEU A 50 -6.41 -8.18 7.40
CA LEU A 50 -5.00 -7.82 7.42
C LEU A 50 -4.79 -6.47 8.11
N HIS A 51 -3.62 -6.32 8.70
CA HIS A 51 -3.14 -5.06 9.26
C HIS A 51 -1.76 -4.81 8.68
N CYS A 52 -1.58 -3.64 8.07
CA CYS A 52 -0.29 -3.25 7.49
C CYS A 52 0.19 -1.94 8.09
N ALA A 53 1.50 -1.84 8.29
CA ALA A 53 2.14 -0.66 8.85
C ALA A 53 3.60 -0.55 8.39
N SER A 54 4.13 0.66 8.48
CA SER A 54 5.56 0.94 8.59
C SER A 54 5.83 1.60 9.94
N LYS A 55 7.12 1.81 10.26
CA LYS A 55 7.57 2.42 11.53
C LYS A 55 6.70 3.59 12.01
N ASP A 56 6.43 4.55 11.12
CA ASP A 56 5.75 5.81 11.44
C ASP A 56 4.41 5.96 10.67
N THR A 57 3.97 4.94 9.93
CA THR A 57 2.77 5.02 9.08
C THR A 57 1.88 3.79 9.24
N GLU A 58 0.71 4.01 9.82
CA GLU A 58 -0.37 3.02 9.86
C GLU A 58 -1.14 3.03 8.53
N ILE A 59 -1.22 1.87 7.86
CA ILE A 59 -2.18 1.65 6.77
C ILE A 59 -3.51 1.18 7.38
N GLY A 60 -3.44 0.41 8.47
CA GLY A 60 -4.54 0.07 9.36
C GLY A 60 -5.12 -1.33 9.14
N ASP A 61 -6.06 -1.69 10.02
CA ASP A 61 -6.82 -2.95 9.95
C ASP A 61 -7.88 -2.88 8.86
N GLN A 62 -7.85 -3.87 7.96
CA GLN A 62 -8.78 -4.00 6.84
C GLN A 62 -9.36 -5.41 6.78
N ILE A 63 -10.63 -5.50 6.39
CA ILE A 63 -11.27 -6.76 5.99
C ILE A 63 -11.42 -6.71 4.47
N LEU A 64 -10.64 -7.53 3.76
CA LEU A 64 -10.52 -7.43 2.32
C LEU A 64 -11.50 -8.43 1.65
N PRO A 65 -12.48 -7.96 0.85
CA PRO A 65 -13.36 -8.85 0.12
C PRO A 65 -12.58 -9.66 -0.92
N ILE A 66 -13.17 -10.76 -1.41
CA ILE A 66 -12.57 -11.53 -2.51
C ILE A 66 -12.37 -10.62 -3.72
N ASN A 67 -11.18 -10.68 -4.34
CA ASN A 67 -10.67 -9.77 -5.37
C ASN A 67 -10.53 -8.30 -4.96
N GLY A 68 -10.74 -7.96 -3.68
CA GLY A 68 -10.41 -6.65 -3.15
C GLY A 68 -8.90 -6.41 -3.20
N ASP A 69 -8.53 -5.14 -3.42
CA ASP A 69 -7.15 -4.66 -3.45
C ASP A 69 -6.97 -3.62 -2.35
N LEU A 70 -6.16 -3.94 -1.35
CA LEU A 70 -5.64 -2.94 -0.42
C LEU A 70 -4.36 -2.38 -1.03
N ASN A 71 -4.39 -1.10 -1.38
CA ASN A 71 -3.22 -0.42 -1.89
C ASN A 71 -2.95 0.89 -1.16
N TRP A 72 -1.67 1.26 -1.17
CA TRP A 72 -1.20 2.56 -0.71
C TRP A 72 0.03 2.95 -1.51
N SER A 73 0.31 4.24 -1.52
CA SER A 73 1.51 4.77 -2.13
C SER A 73 2.28 5.63 -1.16
N PHE A 74 3.60 5.65 -1.34
CA PHE A 74 4.52 6.41 -0.52
C PHE A 74 5.67 6.94 -1.37
N CYS A 75 6.40 7.88 -0.79
CA CYS A 75 7.57 8.48 -1.41
C CYS A 75 8.82 7.82 -0.81
N GLU A 76 9.50 7.01 -1.60
CA GLU A 76 10.74 6.36 -1.19
C GLU A 76 11.92 7.32 -1.32
N SER A 77 12.62 7.53 -0.21
CA SER A 77 13.85 8.32 -0.20
C SER A 77 15.07 7.41 -0.27
N PHE A 78 16.15 7.87 -0.90
CA PHE A 78 17.40 7.09 -0.96
C PHE A 78 18.17 7.02 0.37
N LEU A 79 17.78 7.84 1.36
CA LEU A 79 18.52 7.99 2.62
C LEU A 79 17.93 7.17 3.77
N ASP A 80 16.62 6.90 3.72
CA ASP A 80 15.92 6.10 4.72
C ASP A 80 15.40 4.80 4.09
N THR A 81 15.66 3.66 4.73
CA THR A 81 15.08 2.37 4.35
C THR A 81 13.62 2.30 4.78
N THR A 82 12.69 2.51 3.85
CA THR A 82 11.27 2.27 4.13
C THR A 82 11.00 0.78 4.18
N LEU A 83 10.23 0.36 5.18
CA LEU A 83 9.75 -1.01 5.33
C LEU A 83 8.25 -0.98 5.63
N TYR A 84 7.48 -1.78 4.91
CA TYR A 84 6.10 -2.10 5.24
C TYR A 84 5.97 -3.58 5.51
N PHE A 85 5.35 -3.92 6.64
CA PHE A 85 4.96 -5.28 6.97
C PHE A 85 3.44 -5.39 7.02
N CYS A 86 2.95 -6.60 6.82
CA CYS A 86 1.54 -6.91 6.98
C CYS A 86 1.38 -8.18 7.84
N HIS A 87 0.39 -8.18 8.72
CA HIS A 87 -0.11 -9.35 9.42
C HIS A 87 -1.45 -9.73 8.79
N PHE A 88 -1.58 -10.97 8.35
CA PHE A 88 -2.75 -11.55 7.71
C PHE A 88 -3.41 -12.57 8.64
N TRP A 89 -4.75 -12.58 8.65
CA TRP A 89 -5.57 -13.58 9.35
C TRP A 89 -6.61 -14.15 8.40
N TRP A 90 -6.66 -15.47 8.30
CA TRP A 90 -7.63 -16.20 7.49
C TRP A 90 -8.08 -17.49 8.19
N GLY A 91 -9.25 -17.42 8.84
CA GLY A 91 -9.74 -18.53 9.65
C GLY A 91 -8.76 -18.85 10.80
N PRO A 92 -8.24 -20.08 10.92
CA PRO A 92 -7.25 -20.43 11.94
C PRO A 92 -5.80 -20.09 11.55
N LYS A 93 -5.56 -19.58 10.33
CA LYS A 93 -4.23 -19.24 9.84
C LYS A 93 -3.90 -17.79 10.14
N ASP A 94 -2.67 -17.54 10.56
CA ASP A 94 -2.10 -16.21 10.69
C ASP A 94 -0.65 -16.18 10.20
N LYS A 95 -0.24 -15.07 9.58
CA LYS A 95 1.10 -14.90 9.05
C LYS A 95 1.48 -13.43 9.02
N SER A 96 2.70 -13.11 9.44
CA SER A 96 3.29 -11.77 9.32
C SER A 96 4.57 -11.82 8.51
N PHE A 97 4.76 -10.86 7.60
CA PHE A 97 6.00 -10.68 6.84
C PHE A 97 6.07 -9.29 6.20
N ASP A 98 7.25 -8.94 5.69
CA ASP A 98 7.50 -7.68 5.00
C ASP A 98 6.96 -7.75 3.58
N VAL A 99 6.03 -6.85 3.24
CA VAL A 99 5.47 -6.72 1.89
C VAL A 99 6.24 -5.71 1.04
N PHE A 100 7.07 -4.88 1.68
CA PHE A 100 8.05 -4.01 1.04
C PHE A 100 9.23 -3.79 1.99
N ASP A 101 10.45 -4.10 1.55
CA ASP A 101 11.69 -3.75 2.27
C ASP A 101 12.88 -3.49 1.33
N ASP A 102 12.63 -3.42 0.02
CA ASP A 102 13.64 -3.13 -0.99
C ASP A 102 13.04 -2.39 -2.22
N PRO A 103 13.53 -1.18 -2.57
CA PRO A 103 13.02 -0.42 -3.71
C PRO A 103 13.40 -1.00 -5.08
N THR A 104 14.40 -1.86 -5.13
CA THR A 104 14.85 -2.52 -6.36
C THR A 104 14.06 -3.80 -6.62
N TYR A 105 13.75 -4.57 -5.57
CA TYR A 105 13.20 -5.93 -5.70
C TYR A 105 11.81 -6.10 -5.07
N CYS A 106 11.19 -5.03 -4.58
CA CYS A 106 10.08 -5.03 -3.62
C CYS A 106 10.46 -5.55 -2.25
N VAL A 107 11.01 -6.76 -2.22
CA VAL A 107 11.54 -7.39 -1.02
C VAL A 107 12.95 -7.90 -1.25
N LYS A 108 13.79 -7.97 -0.22
CA LYS A 108 15.19 -8.44 -0.33
C LYS A 108 15.31 -9.85 -0.89
N ASN A 109 14.30 -10.70 -0.70
CA ASN A 109 14.24 -12.05 -1.25
C ASN A 109 13.69 -12.11 -2.69
N GLY A 110 13.34 -10.96 -3.28
CA GLY A 110 12.87 -10.87 -4.64
C GLY A 110 13.98 -11.21 -5.65
N LYS A 111 13.63 -11.94 -6.70
CA LYS A 111 14.63 -12.45 -7.66
C LYS A 111 14.92 -11.49 -8.80
N ASN A 112 13.94 -10.68 -9.20
CA ASN A 112 14.04 -9.83 -10.38
C ASN A 112 13.86 -8.36 -10.00
N PRO A 113 14.63 -7.44 -10.59
CA PRO A 113 14.43 -6.02 -10.38
C PRO A 113 13.01 -5.59 -10.80
N ASN A 114 12.31 -4.94 -9.89
CA ASN A 114 11.04 -4.29 -10.13
C ASN A 114 11.26 -2.92 -10.80
N VAL A 115 10.94 -2.88 -12.09
CA VAL A 115 11.02 -1.67 -12.91
C VAL A 115 9.76 -0.80 -12.83
N LEU A 116 8.60 -1.38 -12.48
CA LEU A 116 7.30 -0.71 -12.52
C LEU A 116 6.97 0.08 -11.26
N LYS A 117 7.81 -0.01 -10.22
CA LYS A 117 7.70 0.77 -8.97
C LYS A 117 6.39 0.52 -8.22
N TYR A 118 5.74 -0.61 -8.48
CA TYR A 118 4.68 -1.15 -7.65
C TYR A 118 4.97 -2.59 -7.24
N CYS A 119 4.57 -2.97 -6.05
CA CYS A 119 4.77 -4.32 -5.50
C CYS A 119 3.41 -4.97 -5.31
N LYS A 120 3.09 -5.92 -6.18
CA LYS A 120 1.76 -6.54 -6.22
C LYS A 120 1.80 -7.93 -5.61
N TRP A 121 1.12 -8.06 -4.48
CA TRP A 121 0.94 -9.31 -3.76
C TRP A 121 -0.44 -9.91 -4.01
N GLU A 122 -0.51 -11.23 -4.13
CA GLU A 122 -1.74 -11.99 -4.09
C GLU A 122 -1.73 -12.96 -2.92
N VAL A 123 -2.79 -12.90 -2.12
CA VAL A 123 -3.06 -13.84 -1.02
C VAL A 123 -3.91 -14.97 -1.57
N ARG A 124 -3.38 -16.20 -1.60
CA ARG A 124 -4.04 -17.40 -2.14
C ARG A 124 -4.14 -18.47 -1.05
N GLU A 125 -4.85 -19.57 -1.33
CA GLU A 125 -5.11 -20.61 -0.31
C GLU A 125 -3.84 -21.26 0.27
N ASP A 126 -2.80 -21.33 -0.56
CA ASP A 126 -1.57 -22.05 -0.27
C ASP A 126 -0.42 -21.11 0.13
N GLY A 127 -0.59 -19.79 0.02
CA GLY A 127 0.40 -18.82 0.47
C GLY A 127 0.30 -17.47 -0.23
N PHE A 128 1.43 -16.76 -0.27
CA PHE A 128 1.54 -15.38 -0.70
C PHE A 128 2.46 -15.28 -1.90
N TYR A 129 1.98 -14.59 -2.93
CA TYR A 129 2.64 -14.52 -4.22
C TYR A 129 2.98 -13.07 -4.55
N LEU A 130 4.21 -12.81 -4.98
CA LEU A 130 4.65 -11.52 -5.48
C LEU A 130 4.71 -11.56 -7.01
N GLU A 131 4.18 -10.52 -7.67
CA GLU A 131 4.35 -10.35 -9.12
C GLU A 131 5.80 -10.03 -9.45
N GLN A 132 6.40 -10.83 -10.33
CA GLN A 132 7.78 -10.70 -10.78
C GLN A 132 7.82 -10.53 -12.30
N TYR A 133 8.83 -9.80 -12.79
CA TYR A 133 9.08 -9.64 -14.22
C TYR A 133 10.13 -10.64 -14.72
N ASN A 134 9.79 -11.42 -15.75
CA ASN A 134 10.73 -12.27 -16.45
C ASN A 134 11.34 -11.52 -17.64
N ALA A 135 12.60 -11.11 -17.53
CA ALA A 135 13.30 -10.38 -18.58
C ALA A 135 13.61 -11.21 -19.84
N ARG A 136 13.58 -12.55 -19.77
CA ARG A 136 13.83 -13.42 -20.93
C ARG A 136 12.61 -13.55 -21.83
N THR A 137 11.43 -13.68 -21.22
CA THR A 137 10.16 -13.84 -21.94
C THR A 137 9.37 -12.54 -22.05
N SER A 138 9.81 -11.48 -21.37
CA SER A 138 9.11 -10.20 -21.27
C SER A 138 7.69 -10.32 -20.69
N THR A 139 7.50 -11.22 -19.72
CA THR A 139 6.18 -11.51 -19.11
C THR A 139 6.20 -11.35 -17.61
N TYR A 140 5.06 -10.99 -17.03
CA TYR A 140 4.85 -11.03 -15.58
C TYR A 140 4.34 -12.39 -15.14
N TYR A 141 4.77 -12.84 -13.97
CA TYR A 141 4.29 -14.07 -13.34
C TYR A 141 4.22 -13.89 -11.82
N MET A 142 3.39 -14.70 -11.18
CA MET A 142 3.24 -14.69 -9.73
C MET A 142 4.18 -15.71 -9.12
N GLU A 143 5.15 -15.26 -8.32
CA GLU A 143 6.09 -16.11 -7.60
C GLU A 143 5.63 -16.29 -6.15
N LYS A 144 5.49 -17.55 -5.71
CA LYS A 144 5.22 -17.85 -4.31
C LYS A 144 6.47 -17.58 -3.47
N LEU A 145 6.37 -16.68 -2.49
CA LEU A 145 7.48 -16.34 -1.59
C LEU A 145 7.22 -16.78 -0.16
N GLU A 146 5.97 -16.77 0.29
CA GLU A 146 5.60 -17.18 1.63
C GLU A 146 4.48 -18.23 1.62
N GLN A 147 4.45 -19.06 2.64
CA GLN A 147 3.33 -19.95 2.97
C GLN A 147 2.53 -19.37 4.15
N TRP A 148 1.29 -19.84 4.32
CA TRP A 148 0.53 -19.61 5.56
C TRP A 148 1.25 -20.17 6.77
#